data_AF-A0A2I1CCT4-F1
#
_entry.id   AF-A0A2I1CCT4-F1
#
_cell.length_a   1.000
_cell.length_b   1.000
_cell.length_c   1.000
_cell.angle_alpha   90.00
_cell.angle_beta   90.00
_cell.angle_gamma   90.00
#
_symmetry.space_group_name_H-M   'P 1'
#
loop_
_entity.id
_entity.type
_entity.pdbx_description
1 polymer ?
#
loop_
_entity_poly.entity_id
_entity_poly.type
_entity_poly.pdbx_seq_one_letter_code
_entity_poly.pdbx_strand_id
1 'polypeptide(L)'
;MPRLRKVVLNLRDNEKREQDLRKRNRAEFANSFHLLPASVQRLDLVFYNEAPGCETFDPVDLVQGKVEDLLSAQLRGFSQQLTSLSLQYAVVGKELFWPVNTDENRQLPFWPNLTTFRLEYRDTSPSGEWHFETGRIEEVEDAGAVRPLREMIRHPRYRAKAAVERIQEFYISAGRAAQRMPRLQCMDLKCFSPLVSHGFVYEVKGKAATAAWTDPAAYAPAEGVLNVWRDAAFQHTGVESSLEVELIDRTGAI
;
A
#
# COMPACT_ATOMS: atom_id res chain seq x y z
N MET A 1 -27.56 -2.57 13.00
CA MET A 1 -26.72 -2.52 14.24
C MET A 1 -26.19 -1.11 14.49
N PRO A 2 -26.95 -0.20 15.14
CA PRO A 2 -26.62 1.23 15.21
C PRO A 2 -25.45 1.60 16.14
N ARG A 3 -24.86 0.63 16.87
CA ARG A 3 -23.75 0.85 17.80
C ARG A 3 -22.43 0.19 17.34
N LEU A 4 -22.40 -0.43 16.17
CA LEU A 4 -21.20 -1.08 15.67
C LEU A 4 -20.16 -0.02 15.28
N ARG A 5 -19.08 0.10 16.05
CA ARG A 5 -18.01 1.09 15.84
C ARG A 5 -16.73 0.50 15.27
N LYS A 6 -16.50 -0.79 15.47
CA LYS A 6 -15.30 -1.49 15.05
C LYS A 6 -15.69 -2.74 14.28
N VAL A 7 -15.06 -2.94 13.13
CA VAL A 7 -15.18 -4.14 12.30
C VAL A 7 -13.79 -4.75 12.20
N VAL A 8 -13.71 -6.06 12.48
CA VAL A 8 -12.49 -6.85 12.29
C VAL A 8 -12.85 -7.99 11.35
N LEU A 9 -12.14 -8.11 10.24
CA LEU A 9 -12.35 -9.13 9.23
C LEU A 9 -11.03 -9.84 8.97
N ASN A 10 -11.09 -11.17 8.93
CA ASN A 10 -9.96 -12.00 8.53
C ASN A 10 -10.43 -12.92 7.40
N LEU A 11 -9.96 -12.60 6.19
CA LEU A 11 -10.38 -13.21 4.94
C LEU A 11 -9.13 -13.64 4.17
N ARG A 12 -9.29 -14.60 3.26
CA ARG A 12 -8.21 -15.09 2.40
C ARG A 12 -8.55 -14.83 0.93
N ASP A 13 -7.72 -14.05 0.26
CA ASP A 13 -7.76 -13.80 -1.19
C ASP A 13 -6.68 -14.64 -1.90
N ASN A 14 -6.66 -15.95 -1.65
CA ASN A 14 -5.56 -16.83 -2.07
C ASN A 14 -6.00 -18.02 -2.93
N GLU A 15 -7.18 -17.98 -3.55
CA GLU A 15 -7.60 -18.99 -4.53
C GLU A 15 -6.71 -18.91 -5.78
N LYS A 16 -5.96 -19.97 -6.07
CA LYS A 16 -4.96 -20.03 -7.16
C LYS A 16 -5.39 -20.86 -8.36
N ARG A 17 -6.35 -21.78 -8.19
CA ARG A 17 -6.79 -22.72 -9.21
C ARG A 17 -7.93 -22.12 -10.02
N GLU A 18 -8.93 -21.57 -9.34
CA GLU A 18 -10.12 -20.99 -9.97
C GLU A 18 -10.06 -19.46 -9.94
N GLN A 19 -9.33 -18.87 -10.89
CA GLN A 19 -9.13 -17.41 -10.94
C GLN A 19 -10.45 -16.63 -11.06
N ASP A 20 -11.44 -17.17 -11.78
CA ASP A 20 -12.76 -16.54 -11.89
C ASP A 20 -13.55 -16.59 -10.57
N LEU A 21 -13.39 -17.65 -9.78
CA LEU A 21 -13.95 -17.71 -8.43
C LEU A 21 -13.31 -16.66 -7.53
N ARG A 22 -11.98 -16.51 -7.58
CA ARG A 22 -11.27 -15.46 -6.84
C ARG A 22 -11.79 -14.06 -7.21
N LYS A 23 -11.89 -13.75 -8.50
CA LYS A 23 -12.38 -12.47 -9.02
C LYS A 23 -13.80 -12.18 -8.55
N ARG A 24 -14.71 -13.16 -8.65
CA ARG A 24 -16.10 -13.03 -8.21
C ARG A 24 -16.20 -12.77 -6.70
N ASN A 25 -15.54 -13.60 -5.88
CA ASN A 25 -15.57 -13.45 -4.42
C ASN A 25 -15.01 -12.09 -3.97
N ARG A 26 -13.91 -11.64 -4.59
CA ARG A 26 -13.32 -10.32 -4.34
C ARG A 26 -14.29 -9.19 -4.70
N ALA A 27 -14.97 -9.30 -5.84
CA ALA A 27 -15.95 -8.30 -6.27
C ALA A 27 -17.20 -8.29 -5.37
N GLU A 28 -17.73 -9.45 -4.98
CA GLU A 28 -18.85 -9.56 -4.04
C GLU A 28 -18.50 -8.96 -2.68
N PHE A 29 -17.31 -9.27 -2.16
CA PHE A 29 -16.82 -8.68 -0.92
C PHE A 29 -16.68 -7.16 -1.03
N ALA A 30 -16.08 -6.64 -2.11
CA ALA A 30 -15.96 -5.21 -2.35
C ALA A 30 -17.34 -4.54 -2.44
N ASN A 31 -18.32 -5.17 -3.09
CA ASN A 31 -19.67 -4.64 -3.16
C ASN A 31 -20.38 -4.69 -1.80
N SER A 32 -19.97 -5.52 -0.85
CA SER A 32 -20.63 -5.63 0.46
C SER A 32 -20.37 -4.44 1.42
N PHE A 33 -19.44 -3.52 1.12
CA PHE A 33 -19.10 -2.42 2.02
C PHE A 33 -20.28 -1.50 2.35
N HIS A 34 -21.27 -1.37 1.45
CA HIS A 34 -22.50 -0.59 1.69
C HIS A 34 -23.41 -1.20 2.79
N LEU A 35 -23.22 -2.47 3.14
CA LEU A 35 -23.95 -3.14 4.21
C LEU A 35 -23.41 -2.77 5.61
N LEU A 36 -22.18 -2.22 5.67
CA LEU A 36 -21.59 -1.77 6.92
C LEU A 36 -22.22 -0.44 7.35
N PRO A 37 -22.64 -0.31 8.63
CA PRO A 37 -23.32 0.90 9.08
C PRO A 37 -22.36 2.10 9.14
N ALA A 38 -22.90 3.31 8.94
CA ALA A 38 -22.17 4.56 9.05
C ALA A 38 -21.58 4.83 10.45
N SER A 39 -22.00 4.08 11.47
CA SER A 39 -21.44 4.14 12.83
C SER A 39 -20.04 3.53 12.95
N VAL A 40 -19.57 2.77 11.93
CA VAL A 40 -18.24 2.16 11.95
C VAL A 40 -17.18 3.26 11.83
N GLN A 41 -16.29 3.30 12.80
CA GLN A 41 -15.18 4.25 12.88
C GLN A 41 -13.84 3.55 12.65
N ARG A 42 -13.76 2.24 12.88
CA ARG A 42 -12.52 1.48 12.72
C ARG A 42 -12.72 0.21 11.90
N LEU A 43 -11.85 0.00 10.92
CA LEU A 43 -11.75 -1.23 10.15
C LEU A 43 -10.34 -1.83 10.31
N ASP A 44 -10.28 -3.05 10.83
CA ASP A 44 -9.07 -3.89 10.78
C ASP A 44 -9.38 -5.06 9.81
N LEU A 45 -8.79 -5.05 8.62
CA LEU A 45 -9.00 -6.09 7.60
C LEU A 45 -7.68 -6.80 7.30
N VAL A 46 -7.63 -8.09 7.61
CA VAL A 46 -6.61 -9.02 7.12
C VAL A 46 -7.18 -9.67 5.86
N PHE A 47 -6.57 -9.43 4.71
CA PHE A 47 -7.02 -10.01 3.44
C PHE A 47 -5.91 -10.78 2.76
N TYR A 48 -5.55 -11.91 3.35
CA TYR A 48 -4.32 -12.63 3.05
C TYR A 48 -4.25 -13.09 1.59
N ASN A 49 -3.22 -12.59 0.89
CA ASN A 49 -2.80 -13.07 -0.41
C ASN A 49 -1.29 -13.36 -0.40
N GLU A 50 -0.91 -14.45 -1.03
CA GLU A 50 0.48 -14.79 -1.29
C GLU A 50 0.78 -14.60 -2.78
N ALA A 51 1.83 -13.86 -3.13
CA ALA A 51 2.25 -13.73 -4.52
C ALA A 51 2.72 -15.08 -5.10
N PRO A 52 2.75 -15.25 -6.43
CA PRO A 52 3.33 -16.45 -7.03
C PRO A 52 4.73 -16.75 -6.49
N GLY A 53 4.95 -17.97 -5.98
CA GLY A 53 6.24 -18.34 -5.40
C GLY A 53 7.39 -18.38 -6.40
N CYS A 54 7.08 -18.54 -7.69
CA CYS A 54 8.00 -18.39 -8.81
C CYS A 54 7.67 -17.10 -9.56
N GLU A 55 8.60 -16.14 -9.53
CA GLU A 55 8.39 -14.77 -10.02
C GLU A 55 8.48 -14.63 -11.56
N THR A 56 8.66 -15.76 -12.26
CA THR A 56 8.51 -15.85 -13.72
C THR A 56 7.05 -15.92 -14.16
N PHE A 57 6.13 -16.22 -13.25
CA PHE A 57 4.70 -16.15 -13.52
C PHE A 57 4.17 -14.75 -13.22
N ASP A 58 3.37 -14.23 -14.13
CA ASP A 58 2.67 -12.98 -13.88
C ASP A 58 1.54 -13.18 -12.85
N PRO A 59 1.37 -12.25 -11.90
CA PRO A 59 0.24 -12.24 -11.00
C PRO A 59 -1.07 -12.15 -11.79
N VAL A 60 -2.13 -12.70 -11.21
CA VAL A 60 -3.46 -12.67 -11.83
C VAL A 60 -3.96 -11.22 -11.93
N ASP A 61 -4.35 -10.78 -13.13
CA ASP A 61 -5.11 -9.54 -13.30
C ASP A 61 -6.50 -9.66 -12.66
N LEU A 62 -6.69 -8.98 -11.53
CA LEU A 62 -7.95 -8.91 -10.77
C LEU A 62 -8.89 -7.82 -11.30
N VAL A 63 -8.36 -6.88 -12.08
CA VAL A 63 -9.08 -5.71 -12.59
C VAL A 63 -9.86 -6.05 -13.86
N GLN A 64 -9.45 -7.11 -14.58
CA GLN A 64 -10.12 -7.62 -15.79
C GLN A 64 -10.22 -6.55 -16.88
N GLY A 65 -9.11 -5.84 -17.12
CA GLY A 65 -9.04 -4.75 -18.10
C GLY A 65 -9.81 -3.48 -17.74
N LYS A 66 -10.39 -3.37 -16.53
CA LYS A 66 -10.95 -2.11 -16.04
C LYS A 66 -9.85 -1.11 -15.69
N VAL A 67 -10.23 0.17 -15.52
CA VAL A 67 -9.30 1.25 -15.19
C VAL A 67 -8.95 1.28 -13.70
N GLU A 68 -9.89 0.89 -12.82
CA GLU A 68 -9.70 0.87 -11.36
C GLU A 68 -10.04 -0.50 -10.79
N ASP A 69 -9.27 -0.95 -9.78
CA ASP A 69 -9.63 -2.09 -8.95
C ASP A 69 -10.87 -1.74 -8.11
N LEU A 70 -11.89 -2.60 -8.20
CA LEU A 70 -13.15 -2.42 -7.50
C LEU A 70 -12.97 -2.43 -5.98
N LEU A 71 -12.13 -3.32 -5.44
CA LEU A 71 -11.93 -3.40 -3.99
C LEU A 71 -11.29 -2.11 -3.46
N SER A 72 -10.23 -1.66 -4.09
CA SER A 72 -9.51 -0.43 -3.71
C SER A 72 -10.43 0.80 -3.81
N ALA A 73 -11.24 0.92 -4.86
CA ALA A 73 -12.22 1.99 -5.00
C ALA A 73 -13.32 1.95 -3.92
N GLN A 74 -13.84 0.77 -3.56
CA GLN A 74 -14.85 0.63 -2.51
C GLN A 74 -14.26 0.90 -1.11
N LEU A 75 -13.03 0.46 -0.85
CA LEU A 75 -12.29 0.79 0.37
C LEU A 75 -12.01 2.29 0.47
N ARG A 76 -11.67 2.97 -0.63
CA ARG A 76 -11.54 4.44 -0.69
C ARG A 76 -12.85 5.11 -0.30
N GLY A 77 -13.98 4.65 -0.84
CA GLY A 77 -15.32 5.15 -0.50
C GLY A 77 -15.64 4.97 0.98
N PHE A 78 -15.54 3.73 1.46
CA PHE A 78 -15.87 3.37 2.84
C PHE A 78 -14.93 4.03 3.87
N SER A 79 -13.65 4.16 3.58
CA SER A 79 -12.65 4.67 4.53
C SER A 79 -12.87 6.14 4.91
N GLN A 80 -13.59 6.92 4.09
CA GLN A 80 -13.87 8.34 4.36
C GLN A 80 -14.66 8.60 5.64
N GLN A 81 -15.45 7.63 6.12
CA GLN A 81 -16.16 7.75 7.40
C GLN A 81 -15.32 7.32 8.62
N LEU A 82 -14.18 6.67 8.40
CA LEU A 82 -13.39 6.04 9.46
C LEU A 82 -12.51 7.06 10.18
N THR A 83 -12.16 6.71 11.42
CA THR A 83 -11.07 7.31 12.19
C THR A 83 -9.78 6.49 12.09
N SER A 84 -9.88 5.18 11.87
CA SER A 84 -8.73 4.30 11.74
C SER A 84 -8.97 3.18 10.73
N LEU A 85 -7.99 2.98 9.85
CA LEU A 85 -7.95 1.90 8.88
C LEU A 85 -6.65 1.12 9.03
N SER A 86 -6.76 -0.20 9.14
CA SER A 86 -5.63 -1.13 9.09
C SER A 86 -5.94 -2.23 8.07
N LEU A 87 -5.18 -2.26 6.98
CA LEU A 87 -5.25 -3.27 5.93
C LEU A 87 -3.98 -4.11 5.98
N GLN A 88 -4.11 -5.44 6.04
CA GLN A 88 -2.97 -6.34 6.10
C GLN A 88 -3.02 -7.39 5.00
N TYR A 89 -1.86 -7.63 4.38
CA TYR A 89 -1.63 -8.63 3.32
C TYR A 89 -2.53 -8.48 2.09
N ALA A 90 -3.10 -7.29 1.87
CA ALA A 90 -4.08 -7.04 0.83
C ALA A 90 -3.40 -6.67 -0.50
N VAL A 91 -3.87 -7.25 -1.60
CA VAL A 91 -3.56 -6.75 -2.95
C VAL A 91 -4.49 -5.56 -3.20
N VAL A 92 -3.95 -4.35 -3.24
CA VAL A 92 -4.67 -3.08 -3.47
C VAL A 92 -3.79 -2.17 -4.31
N GLY A 93 -4.38 -1.29 -5.12
CA GLY A 93 -3.63 -0.37 -5.96
C GLY A 93 -3.71 1.08 -5.48
N LYS A 94 -3.09 1.98 -6.24
CA LYS A 94 -3.00 3.42 -5.96
C LYS A 94 -4.38 4.10 -5.87
N GLU A 95 -5.37 3.51 -6.54
CA GLU A 95 -6.77 3.87 -6.51
C GLU A 95 -7.43 3.70 -5.13
N LEU A 96 -6.81 3.00 -4.19
CA LEU A 96 -7.23 3.05 -2.79
C LEU A 96 -7.16 4.48 -2.22
N PHE A 97 -6.21 5.28 -2.70
CA PHE A 97 -5.96 6.62 -2.21
C PHE A 97 -6.58 7.69 -3.10
N TRP A 98 -6.48 7.56 -4.42
CA TRP A 98 -6.91 8.61 -5.33
C TRP A 98 -7.57 8.04 -6.58
N PRO A 99 -8.73 8.56 -7.04
CA PRO A 99 -9.34 8.10 -8.28
C PRO A 99 -8.40 8.31 -9.47
N VAL A 100 -8.36 7.32 -10.37
CA VAL A 100 -7.55 7.34 -11.60
C VAL A 100 -8.15 8.32 -12.61
N ASN A 101 -9.49 8.41 -12.66
CA ASN A 101 -10.17 9.43 -13.47
C ASN A 101 -10.83 10.50 -12.59
N THR A 102 -10.29 11.71 -12.67
CA THR A 102 -10.84 12.93 -12.07
C THR A 102 -11.55 13.74 -13.14
N ASP A 103 -12.71 13.26 -13.61
CA ASP A 103 -13.59 14.11 -14.41
C ASP A 103 -13.94 15.37 -13.61
N GLU A 104 -14.02 16.54 -14.25
CA GLU A 104 -14.20 17.85 -13.59
C GLU A 104 -15.43 17.93 -12.67
N ASN A 105 -16.42 17.06 -12.89
CA ASN A 105 -17.67 17.00 -12.11
C ASN A 105 -17.62 16.05 -10.89
N ARG A 106 -16.53 15.30 -10.69
CA ARG A 106 -16.48 14.27 -9.64
C ARG A 106 -15.91 14.85 -8.35
N GLN A 107 -16.68 14.76 -7.27
CA GLN A 107 -16.21 15.17 -5.95
C GLN A 107 -15.00 14.32 -5.53
N LEU A 108 -13.89 15.00 -5.26
CA LEU A 108 -12.66 14.36 -4.78
C LEU A 108 -12.86 13.76 -3.38
N PRO A 109 -12.19 12.64 -3.07
CA PRO A 109 -12.35 11.99 -1.78
C PRO A 109 -11.86 12.88 -0.63
N PHE A 110 -12.52 12.80 0.51
CA PHE A 110 -12.19 13.58 1.70
C PHE A 110 -12.44 12.77 2.97
N TRP A 111 -11.44 12.73 3.86
CA TRP A 111 -11.46 11.91 5.08
C TRP A 111 -11.47 12.82 6.31
N PRO A 112 -12.64 13.35 6.71
CA PRO A 112 -12.73 14.34 7.78
C PRO A 112 -12.24 13.85 9.15
N ASN A 113 -12.25 12.53 9.38
CA ASN A 113 -12.03 11.95 10.69
C ASN A 113 -10.82 11.01 10.79
N LEU A 114 -10.19 10.66 9.67
CA LEU A 114 -9.16 9.62 9.64
C LEU A 114 -7.87 10.13 10.28
N THR A 115 -7.45 9.48 11.37
CA THR A 115 -6.22 9.81 12.10
C THR A 115 -5.10 8.82 11.82
N THR A 116 -5.44 7.57 11.48
CA THR A 116 -4.47 6.49 11.31
C THR A 116 -4.80 5.65 10.09
N PHE A 117 -3.86 5.56 9.16
CA PHE A 117 -3.94 4.71 7.98
C PHE A 117 -2.75 3.75 8.00
N ARG A 118 -3.01 2.44 8.08
CA ARG A 118 -1.98 1.41 7.99
C ARG A 118 -2.30 0.47 6.85
N LEU A 119 -1.33 0.24 5.98
CA LEU A 119 -1.44 -0.68 4.88
C LEU A 119 -0.17 -1.51 4.78
N GLU A 120 -0.33 -2.81 4.99
CA GLU A 120 0.63 -3.81 4.55
C GLU A 120 0.16 -4.34 3.19
N TYR A 121 0.68 -3.76 2.12
CA TYR A 121 0.35 -4.13 0.75
C TYR A 121 1.25 -5.27 0.27
N ARG A 122 0.75 -6.01 -0.72
CA ARG A 122 1.51 -7.08 -1.37
C ARG A 122 2.48 -6.52 -2.41
N ASP A 123 3.48 -7.32 -2.75
CA ASP A 123 4.47 -7.11 -3.81
C ASP A 123 3.89 -7.16 -5.24
N THR A 124 2.57 -7.30 -5.35
CA THR A 124 1.82 -7.35 -6.61
C THR A 124 0.66 -6.38 -6.60
N SER A 125 0.37 -5.77 -7.74
CA SER A 125 -0.77 -4.88 -7.95
C SER A 125 -2.04 -5.68 -8.29
N PRO A 126 -3.24 -5.08 -8.14
CA PRO A 126 -4.47 -5.68 -8.66
C PRO A 126 -4.45 -5.92 -10.17
N SER A 127 -3.73 -5.11 -10.95
CA SER A 127 -3.60 -5.22 -12.43
C SER A 127 -2.72 -6.40 -12.88
N GLY A 128 -2.20 -7.20 -11.96
CA GLY A 128 -1.35 -8.34 -12.29
C GLY A 128 0.13 -7.98 -12.47
N GLU A 129 0.59 -6.88 -11.88
CA GLU A 129 1.95 -6.37 -12.08
C GLU A 129 2.77 -6.49 -10.79
N TRP A 130 4.09 -6.58 -10.91
CA TRP A 130 4.98 -6.61 -9.75
C TRP A 130 5.39 -5.18 -9.35
N HIS A 131 5.41 -4.90 -8.05
CA HIS A 131 5.98 -3.65 -7.52
C HIS A 131 7.51 -3.64 -7.51
N PHE A 132 8.11 -4.82 -7.70
CA PHE A 132 9.55 -5.01 -7.72
C PHE A 132 9.98 -5.71 -9.01
N GLU A 133 11.09 -5.26 -9.57
CA GLU A 133 11.71 -5.75 -10.79
C GLU A 133 12.91 -6.62 -10.46
N THR A 134 13.29 -7.45 -11.43
CA THR A 134 14.50 -8.26 -11.34
C THR A 134 15.71 -7.39 -11.08
N GLY A 135 16.34 -7.57 -9.92
CA GLY A 135 17.57 -6.90 -9.51
C GLY A 135 18.76 -7.87 -9.48
N ARG A 136 19.97 -7.33 -9.34
CA ARG A 136 21.09 -8.15 -8.83
C ARG A 136 20.76 -8.48 -7.39
N ILE A 137 20.57 -9.75 -7.09
CA ILE A 137 20.62 -10.21 -5.71
C ILE A 137 22.10 -10.31 -5.40
N GLU A 138 22.61 -9.41 -4.57
CA GLU A 138 23.97 -9.55 -4.05
C GLU A 138 24.04 -10.84 -3.21
N GLU A 139 25.18 -11.51 -3.28
CA GLU A 139 25.42 -12.82 -2.67
C GLU A 139 25.21 -12.72 -1.16
N VAL A 140 24.52 -13.70 -0.57
CA VAL A 140 24.40 -13.79 0.89
C VAL A 140 25.51 -14.68 1.40
N GLU A 141 26.31 -14.19 2.34
CA GLU A 141 27.26 -15.02 3.08
C GLU A 141 26.48 -15.94 4.03
N ASP A 142 26.35 -17.22 3.66
CA ASP A 142 25.84 -18.26 4.55
C ASP A 142 27.01 -19.11 5.04
N ALA A 143 27.25 -19.11 6.35
CA ALA A 143 28.21 -19.99 7.03
C ALA A 143 29.62 -20.03 6.38
N GLY A 144 30.15 -18.89 5.96
CA GLY A 144 31.51 -18.77 5.40
C GLY A 144 31.66 -19.29 3.96
N ALA A 145 30.55 -19.60 3.28
CA ALA A 145 30.53 -19.89 1.86
C ALA A 145 29.69 -18.82 1.13
N VAL A 146 30.33 -18.07 0.23
CA VAL A 146 29.63 -17.22 -0.72
C VAL A 146 28.87 -18.13 -1.67
N ARG A 147 27.54 -18.19 -1.53
CA ARG A 147 26.67 -18.91 -2.46
C ARG A 147 25.74 -17.91 -3.13
N PRO A 148 25.54 -17.99 -4.46
CA PRO A 148 24.48 -17.23 -5.09
C PRO A 148 23.16 -17.62 -4.43
N LEU A 149 22.39 -16.65 -3.90
CA LEU A 149 21.07 -16.89 -3.28
C LEU A 149 20.14 -17.72 -4.19
N ARG A 150 20.38 -17.65 -5.50
CA ARG A 150 19.74 -18.45 -6.57
C ARG A 150 19.78 -19.96 -6.33
N GLU A 151 20.80 -20.50 -5.67
CA GLU A 151 20.97 -21.94 -5.45
C GLU A 151 20.28 -22.45 -4.17
N MET A 152 19.94 -21.57 -3.23
CA MET A 152 19.30 -21.93 -1.95
C MET A 152 17.77 -21.94 -2.02
N ILE A 153 17.16 -21.20 -2.95
CA ILE A 153 15.70 -21.08 -3.04
C ILE A 153 15.18 -22.04 -4.13
N ARG A 154 14.33 -23.01 -3.74
CA ARG A 154 13.70 -24.00 -4.65
C ARG A 154 12.95 -23.37 -5.84
N HIS A 155 12.59 -22.10 -5.75
CA HIS A 155 12.03 -21.30 -6.83
C HIS A 155 12.82 -20.00 -6.93
N PRO A 156 13.36 -19.65 -8.10
CA PRO A 156 14.19 -18.48 -8.16
C PRO A 156 13.36 -17.21 -7.97
N ARG A 157 13.60 -16.52 -6.85
CA ARG A 157 13.07 -15.20 -6.56
C ARG A 157 14.15 -14.20 -6.92
N TYR A 158 13.83 -13.20 -7.72
CA TYR A 158 14.79 -12.24 -8.28
C TYR A 158 14.34 -10.79 -8.20
N ARG A 159 13.11 -10.52 -7.77
CA ARG A 159 12.51 -9.18 -7.74
C ARG A 159 12.85 -8.47 -6.43
N ALA A 160 14.06 -7.93 -6.38
CA ALA A 160 14.59 -7.20 -5.22
C ALA A 160 14.67 -5.69 -5.43
N LYS A 161 14.47 -5.20 -6.67
CA LYS A 161 14.64 -3.78 -7.02
C LYS A 161 13.26 -3.12 -7.11
N ALA A 162 13.07 -1.98 -6.46
CA ALA A 162 11.87 -1.15 -6.61
C ALA A 162 11.55 -0.84 -8.08
N ALA A 163 10.32 -1.11 -8.52
CA ALA A 163 9.80 -0.59 -9.79
C ALA A 163 9.48 0.90 -9.61
N VAL A 164 10.49 1.74 -9.81
CA VAL A 164 10.54 3.14 -9.35
C VAL A 164 9.30 3.93 -9.76
N GLU A 165 8.88 3.87 -11.03
CA GLU A 165 7.72 4.61 -11.53
C GLU A 165 6.43 4.21 -10.79
N ARG A 166 6.16 2.91 -10.65
CA ARG A 166 4.94 2.39 -10.00
C ARG A 166 4.87 2.78 -8.54
N ILE A 167 6.00 2.64 -7.82
CA ILE A 167 6.08 2.97 -6.41
C ILE A 167 5.93 4.49 -6.21
N GLN A 168 6.49 5.31 -7.08
CA GLN A 168 6.29 6.76 -7.03
C GLN A 168 4.83 7.15 -7.26
N GLU A 169 4.14 6.58 -8.25
CA GLU A 169 2.72 6.83 -8.49
C GLU A 169 1.84 6.45 -7.29
N PHE A 170 2.20 5.37 -6.62
CA PHE A 170 1.55 4.92 -5.39
C PHE A 170 1.71 5.97 -4.28
N TYR A 171 2.93 6.47 -4.06
CA TYR A 171 3.19 7.51 -3.05
C TYR A 171 2.60 8.87 -3.40
N ILE A 172 2.53 9.24 -4.69
CA ILE A 172 1.83 10.45 -5.15
C ILE A 172 0.34 10.34 -4.82
N SER A 173 -0.27 9.18 -5.11
CA SER A 173 -1.70 8.97 -4.83
C SER A 173 -1.97 9.01 -3.32
N ALA A 174 -1.13 8.36 -2.51
CA ALA A 174 -1.21 8.38 -1.06
C ALA A 174 -1.04 9.81 -0.49
N GLY A 175 -0.06 10.57 -0.98
CA GLY A 175 0.17 11.94 -0.55
C GLY A 175 -0.98 12.89 -0.91
N ARG A 176 -1.58 12.75 -2.11
CA ARG A 176 -2.80 13.50 -2.50
C ARG A 176 -3.97 13.19 -1.58
N ALA A 177 -4.14 11.92 -1.19
CA ALA A 177 -5.15 11.54 -0.23
C ALA A 177 -4.87 12.14 1.16
N ALA A 178 -3.61 12.12 1.60
CA ALA A 178 -3.18 12.70 2.86
C ALA A 178 -3.48 14.21 2.95
N GLN A 179 -3.30 14.98 1.89
CA GLN A 179 -3.70 16.40 1.83
C GLN A 179 -5.20 16.62 2.11
N ARG A 180 -6.02 15.58 1.95
CA ARG A 180 -7.47 15.58 2.19
C ARG A 180 -7.89 14.79 3.44
N MET A 181 -6.94 14.54 4.34
CA MET A 181 -7.11 13.91 5.64
C MET A 181 -6.71 14.89 6.76
N PRO A 182 -7.49 15.94 7.06
CA PRO A 182 -7.08 17.03 7.96
C PRO A 182 -6.75 16.62 9.40
N ARG A 183 -7.08 15.38 9.81
CA ARG A 183 -6.78 14.83 11.13
C ARG A 183 -5.73 13.71 11.09
N LEU A 184 -5.08 13.48 9.95
CA LEU A 184 -4.09 12.43 9.81
C LEU A 184 -2.91 12.68 10.76
N GLN A 185 -2.65 11.70 11.62
CA GLN A 185 -1.51 11.71 12.53
C GLN A 185 -0.44 10.72 12.09
N CYS A 186 -0.85 9.61 11.45
CA CYS A 186 0.05 8.55 11.03
C CYS A 186 -0.47 7.86 9.75
N MET A 187 0.40 7.77 8.74
CA MET A 187 0.23 6.87 7.60
C MET A 187 1.43 5.94 7.51
N ASP A 188 1.19 4.63 7.55
CA ASP A 188 2.21 3.59 7.53
C ASP A 188 1.92 2.63 6.36
N LEU A 189 2.77 2.66 5.34
CA LEU A 189 2.64 1.88 4.11
C LEU A 189 3.85 0.95 4.00
N LYS A 190 3.61 -0.36 4.09
CA LYS A 190 4.67 -1.36 4.10
C LYS A 190 4.40 -2.45 3.08
N CYS A 191 5.45 -2.87 2.40
CA CYS A 191 5.46 -4.11 1.65
C CYS A 191 6.49 -5.05 2.27
N PHE A 192 6.02 -6.23 2.66
CA PHE A 192 6.88 -7.34 3.05
C PHE A 192 6.82 -8.41 1.97
N SER A 193 7.90 -8.48 1.20
CA SER A 193 8.23 -9.61 0.36
C SER A 193 9.41 -10.35 0.99
N PRO A 194 9.55 -11.68 0.81
CA PRO A 194 10.65 -12.44 1.38
C PRO A 194 12.05 -11.90 1.09
N LEU A 195 12.23 -11.12 0.01
CA LEU A 195 13.50 -10.49 -0.36
C LEU A 195 13.51 -8.96 -0.21
N VAL A 196 12.36 -8.33 0.07
CA VAL A 196 12.24 -6.87 0.08
C VAL A 196 11.43 -6.40 1.28
N SER A 197 12.02 -5.50 2.05
CA SER A 197 11.34 -4.72 3.08
C SER A 197 11.27 -3.26 2.65
N HIS A 198 10.24 -2.92 1.89
CA HIS A 198 10.01 -1.54 1.45
C HIS A 198 8.94 -0.90 2.33
N GLY A 199 9.17 0.32 2.79
CA GLY A 199 8.27 0.98 3.72
C GLY A 199 8.27 2.49 3.58
N PHE A 200 7.17 3.08 4.02
CA PHE A 200 7.00 4.50 4.15
C PHE A 200 6.18 4.79 5.40
N VAL A 201 6.64 5.75 6.20
CA VAL A 201 5.95 6.21 7.38
C VAL A 201 5.87 7.73 7.34
N TYR A 202 4.66 8.25 7.47
CA TYR A 202 4.39 9.66 7.68
C TYR A 202 3.80 9.86 9.06
N GLU A 203 4.38 10.75 9.87
CA GLU A 203 3.90 11.09 11.20
C GLU A 203 3.76 12.61 11.37
N VAL A 204 2.73 13.05 12.08
CA VAL A 204 2.53 14.45 12.47
C VAL A 204 2.61 14.54 13.99
N LYS A 205 3.55 15.37 14.49
CA LYS A 205 3.75 15.62 15.92
C LYS A 205 3.74 17.13 16.18
N GLY A 206 2.61 17.63 16.67
CA GLY A 206 2.42 19.05 16.91
C GLY A 206 2.48 19.84 15.60
N LYS A 207 3.51 20.69 15.45
CA LYS A 207 3.74 21.52 14.25
C LYS A 207 4.81 20.97 13.31
N ALA A 208 5.30 19.76 13.55
CA ALA A 208 6.28 19.09 12.70
C ALA A 208 5.65 17.84 12.07
N ALA A 209 6.10 17.51 10.86
CA ALA A 209 5.76 16.25 10.20
C ALA A 209 7.04 15.58 9.70
N THR A 210 7.09 14.25 9.80
CA THR A 210 8.23 13.46 9.35
C THR A 210 7.75 12.46 8.31
N ALA A 211 8.49 12.31 7.22
CA ALA A 211 8.30 11.28 6.21
C ALA A 211 9.57 10.44 6.09
N ALA A 212 9.48 9.16 6.44
CA ALA A 212 10.58 8.22 6.40
C ALA A 212 10.32 7.14 5.34
N TRP A 213 11.24 6.96 4.41
CA TRP A 213 11.25 5.82 3.49
C TRP A 213 12.28 4.80 3.95
N THR A 214 11.91 3.53 3.94
CA THR A 214 12.78 2.40 4.24
C THR A 214 12.91 1.55 3.00
N ASP A 215 14.14 1.35 2.51
CA ASP A 215 14.38 0.50 1.34
C ASP A 215 15.76 -0.17 1.40
N PRO A 216 15.87 -1.49 1.20
CA PRO A 216 17.14 -2.21 1.26
C PRO A 216 18.02 -2.05 0.01
N ALA A 217 17.61 -1.32 -1.05
CA ALA A 217 18.31 -1.38 -2.34
C ALA A 217 18.25 -0.10 -3.22
N ALA A 218 18.25 1.10 -2.64
CA ALA A 218 18.44 2.39 -3.32
C ALA A 218 17.22 3.12 -3.93
N TYR A 219 16.01 2.90 -3.42
CA TYR A 219 14.89 3.81 -3.68
C TYR A 219 15.13 5.19 -3.05
N ALA A 220 15.00 6.23 -3.87
CA ALA A 220 14.87 7.62 -3.40
C ALA A 220 13.59 8.22 -3.98
N PRO A 221 12.76 8.91 -3.17
CA PRO A 221 11.57 9.57 -3.67
C PRO A 221 11.96 10.71 -4.62
N ALA A 222 11.37 10.74 -5.81
CA ALA A 222 11.54 11.85 -6.73
C ALA A 222 10.92 13.14 -6.17
N GLU A 223 11.34 14.28 -6.73
CA GLU A 223 10.85 15.60 -6.31
C GLU A 223 9.32 15.71 -6.35
N GLY A 224 8.67 15.11 -7.36
CA GLY A 224 7.20 15.06 -7.44
C GLY A 224 6.54 14.37 -6.26
N VAL A 225 7.14 13.29 -5.74
CA VAL A 225 6.66 12.62 -4.51
C VAL A 225 6.85 13.56 -3.32
N LEU A 226 8.04 14.14 -3.18
CA LEU A 226 8.36 15.04 -2.06
C LEU A 226 7.44 16.26 -2.01
N ASN A 227 7.13 16.87 -3.15
CA ASN A 227 6.27 18.05 -3.23
C ASN A 227 4.86 17.74 -2.72
N VAL A 228 4.26 16.62 -3.14
CA VAL A 228 2.93 16.20 -2.67
C VAL A 228 2.91 15.99 -1.15
N TRP A 229 3.98 15.43 -0.57
CA TRP A 229 4.09 15.22 0.87
C TRP A 229 4.42 16.49 1.65
N ARG A 230 5.16 17.44 1.06
CA ARG A 230 5.35 18.78 1.65
C ARG A 230 4.04 19.54 1.73
N ASP A 231 3.23 19.47 0.69
CA ASP A 231 1.88 20.04 0.69
C ASP A 231 1.01 19.39 1.78
N ALA A 232 1.05 18.05 1.91
CA ALA A 232 0.33 17.35 2.98
C ALA A 232 0.80 17.82 4.36
N ALA A 233 2.12 17.94 4.57
CA ALA A 233 2.67 18.46 5.81
C ALA A 233 2.20 19.88 6.12
N PHE A 234 2.23 20.78 5.13
CA PHE A 234 1.72 22.13 5.28
C PHE A 234 0.24 22.15 5.69
N GLN A 235 -0.61 21.32 5.06
CA GLN A 235 -2.02 21.21 5.44
C GLN A 235 -2.23 20.73 6.88
N HIS A 236 -1.35 19.86 7.40
CA HIS A 236 -1.48 19.30 8.74
C HIS A 236 -0.86 20.16 9.84
N THR A 237 0.21 20.90 9.54
CA THR A 237 0.98 21.67 10.54
C THR A 237 0.71 23.17 10.47
N GLY A 238 0.27 23.68 9.32
CA GLY A 238 0.16 25.10 9.02
C GLY A 238 1.52 25.81 8.89
N VAL A 239 2.63 25.08 8.82
CA VAL A 239 3.99 25.61 8.78
C VAL A 239 4.66 25.21 7.47
N GLU A 240 5.16 26.22 6.74
CA GLU A 240 5.92 25.98 5.52
C GLU A 240 7.23 25.26 5.84
N SER A 241 7.64 24.31 4.98
CA SER A 241 8.84 23.50 5.19
C SER A 241 8.87 22.67 6.49
N SER A 242 7.70 22.31 7.04
CA SER A 242 7.62 21.48 8.26
C SER A 242 7.86 19.99 8.04
N LEU A 243 8.21 19.58 6.81
CA LEU A 243 8.43 18.17 6.47
C LEU A 243 9.91 17.82 6.62
N GLU A 244 10.20 17.00 7.61
CA GLU A 244 11.49 16.30 7.74
C GLU A 244 11.46 15.02 6.91
N VAL A 245 12.50 14.78 6.12
CA VAL A 245 12.61 13.61 5.24
C VAL A 245 13.75 12.72 5.69
N GLU A 246 13.45 11.45 5.93
CA GLU A 246 14.41 10.44 6.34
C GLU A 246 14.47 9.31 5.31
N LEU A 247 15.69 8.87 4.98
CA LEU A 247 15.93 7.68 4.17
C LEU A 247 16.66 6.66 5.05
N ILE A 248 16.00 5.55 5.34
CA ILE A 248 16.47 4.51 6.23
C ILE A 248 16.96 3.34 5.39
N ASP A 249 18.27 3.10 5.43
CA ASP A 249 18.87 1.89 4.86
C ASP A 249 18.78 0.75 5.89
N ARG A 250 18.31 -0.43 5.45
CA ARG A 250 18.20 -1.65 6.28
C ARG A 250 19.29 -2.67 5.94
N THR A 251 20.45 -2.23 5.47
CA THR A 251 21.62 -3.09 5.23
C THR A 251 22.32 -3.60 6.52
N GLY A 252 21.88 -3.22 7.73
CA GLY A 252 22.61 -3.48 8.97
C GLY A 252 21.98 -4.42 10.01
N ALA A 253 20.92 -5.18 9.70
CA ALA A 253 20.28 -6.03 10.70
C ALA A 253 19.79 -7.38 10.15
N ILE A 254 20.73 -8.29 9.86
CA ILE A 254 20.56 -9.74 10.04
C ILE A 254 21.90 -10.30 10.52
#